data_AF-A0AAE1Q664-F1
#
_entry.id   AF-A0AAE1Q664-F1
#
_cell.length_a   1.000
_cell.length_b   1.000
_cell.length_c   1.000
_cell.angle_alpha   90.00
_cell.angle_beta   90.00
_cell.angle_gamma   90.00
#
_symmetry.space_group_name_H-M   'P 1'
#
loop_
_entity.id
_entity.type
_entity.pdbx_description
1 polymer ?
#
loop_
_entity_poly.entity_id
_entity_poly.type
_entity_poly.pdbx_seq_one_letter_code
_entity_poly.pdbx_strand_id
1 'polypeptide(L)'
;MVINYGGIVAIVVFYLMILFVGIWAAKKKPDGDDDADDVMLAGRSIGIFVGIFTMTATWVGGGYINGTAEAVYSTGLVWCQAPFGYALSLIIGGVLFANKMRSQGYVTMLDPLQDKFGERMGGLLFLPALCGEVFWSAAILGALGATLSVILNMDNELAVILSACIAVAYTLFGGLYAVAYTDVVQLLCIFVGLVNTKKLHEYT
;
A
#
# COMPACT_ATOMS: atom_id res chain seq x y z
N MET A 1 5.93 23.66 -23.61
CA MET A 1 4.98 23.12 -22.61
C MET A 1 3.85 22.44 -23.35
N VAL A 2 3.92 21.12 -23.51
CA VAL A 2 2.79 20.35 -24.07
C VAL A 2 2.21 19.58 -22.90
N ILE A 3 1.17 20.15 -22.30
CA ILE A 3 0.41 19.49 -21.25
C ILE A 3 -0.18 18.22 -21.88
N ASN A 4 0.15 17.05 -21.34
CA ASN A 4 -0.39 15.79 -21.81
C ASN A 4 -1.82 15.64 -21.26
N TYR A 5 -2.78 16.26 -21.94
CA TYR A 5 -4.20 16.22 -21.56
C TYR A 5 -4.72 14.79 -21.39
N GLY A 6 -4.20 13.83 -22.17
CA GLY A 6 -4.54 12.41 -22.03
C GLY A 6 -4.07 11.82 -20.70
N GLY A 7 -2.84 12.13 -20.29
CA GLY A 7 -2.29 11.71 -18.98
C GLY A 7 -3.04 12.30 -17.81
N ILE A 8 -3.41 13.59 -17.88
CA ILE A 8 -4.22 14.26 -16.84
C ILE A 8 -5.57 13.58 -16.70
N VAL A 9 -6.29 13.37 -17.80
CA VAL A 9 -7.61 12.72 -17.78
C VAL A 9 -7.50 11.31 -17.21
N ALA A 10 -6.48 10.54 -17.59
CA ALA A 10 -6.25 9.19 -17.06
C ALA A 10 -6.01 9.19 -15.54
N ILE A 11 -5.18 10.11 -15.03
CA ILE A 11 -4.89 10.24 -13.59
C ILE A 11 -6.15 10.65 -12.80
N VAL A 12 -6.90 11.63 -13.31
CA VAL A 12 -8.13 12.09 -12.66
C VAL A 12 -9.15 10.96 -12.60
N VAL A 13 -9.33 10.22 -13.69
CA VAL A 13 -10.22 9.04 -13.73
C VAL A 13 -9.73 7.96 -12.75
N PHE A 14 -8.43 7.72 -12.67
CA PHE A 14 -7.84 6.76 -11.73
C PHE A 14 -8.08 7.15 -10.27
N TYR A 15 -7.83 8.40 -9.88
CA TYR A 15 -8.10 8.87 -8.53
C TYR A 15 -9.60 8.86 -8.20
N LEU A 16 -10.46 9.24 -9.13
CA LEU A 16 -11.92 9.15 -8.95
C LEU A 16 -12.38 7.70 -8.78
N MET A 17 -11.80 6.76 -9.54
CA MET A 17 -12.08 5.34 -9.40
C MET A 17 -11.67 4.83 -8.01
N ILE A 18 -10.45 5.14 -7.55
CA ILE A 18 -9.97 4.73 -6.22
C ILE A 18 -10.87 5.32 -5.14
N LEU A 19 -11.20 6.61 -5.23
CA LEU A 19 -12.03 7.28 -4.25
C LEU A 19 -13.45 6.70 -4.24
N PHE A 20 -14.01 6.38 -5.41
CA PHE A 20 -15.30 5.70 -5.51
C PHE A 20 -15.27 4.30 -4.88
N VAL A 21 -14.25 3.50 -5.20
CA VAL A 21 -14.08 2.15 -4.62
C VAL A 21 -13.87 2.23 -3.11
N GLY A 22 -13.08 3.18 -2.63
CA GLY A 22 -12.83 3.42 -1.21
C GLY A 22 -14.12 3.80 -0.47
N ILE A 23 -14.89 4.75 -0.99
CA ILE A 23 -16.18 5.15 -0.40
C ILE A 23 -17.20 3.99 -0.46
N TRP A 24 -17.23 3.24 -1.56
CA TRP A 24 -18.13 2.09 -1.70
C TRP A 24 -17.77 0.99 -0.71
N ALA A 25 -16.48 0.69 -0.53
CA ALA A 25 -15.99 -0.28 0.43
C ALA A 25 -16.26 0.19 1.87
N ALA A 26 -16.08 1.48 2.16
CA ALA A 26 -16.44 2.09 3.45
C ALA A 26 -17.94 1.95 3.75
N LYS A 27 -18.81 2.12 2.75
CA LYS A 27 -20.26 1.93 2.87
C LYS A 27 -20.70 0.47 2.95
N LYS A 28 -19.85 -0.47 2.52
CA LYS A 28 -20.10 -1.92 2.61
C LYS A 28 -19.69 -2.49 3.97
N LYS A 29 -19.13 -1.67 4.86
CA LYS A 29 -18.91 -2.02 6.26
C LYS A 29 -20.25 -2.50 6.84
N PRO A 30 -20.33 -3.73 7.41
CA PRO A 30 -21.56 -4.20 8.03
C PRO A 30 -21.99 -3.21 9.13
N ASP A 31 -23.30 -2.98 9.30
CA ASP A 31 -23.90 -2.07 10.29
C ASP A 31 -23.66 -2.52 11.76
N GLY A 32 -22.40 -2.59 12.20
CA GLY A 32 -22.02 -3.05 13.54
C GLY A 32 -20.86 -2.23 14.10
N ASP A 33 -21.20 -1.26 14.94
CA ASP A 33 -20.35 -0.47 15.83
C ASP A 33 -19.14 0.30 15.25
N ASP A 34 -19.03 1.55 15.67
CA ASP A 34 -17.83 2.40 15.56
C ASP A 34 -16.70 1.91 16.49
N ASP A 35 -16.44 0.60 16.52
CA ASP A 35 -15.41 0.04 17.37
C ASP A 35 -14.04 0.15 16.69
N ALA A 36 -13.00 0.42 17.48
CA ALA A 36 -11.63 0.61 16.98
C ALA A 36 -11.13 -0.65 16.23
N ASP A 37 -11.54 -1.83 16.69
CA ASP A 37 -11.27 -3.12 16.05
C ASP A 37 -11.84 -3.19 14.62
N ASP A 38 -12.93 -2.51 14.35
CA ASP A 38 -13.62 -2.58 13.08
C ASP A 38 -12.96 -1.68 12.03
N VAL A 39 -12.40 -0.55 12.48
CA VAL A 39 -11.57 0.34 11.65
C VAL A 39 -10.17 -0.23 11.44
N MET A 40 -9.55 -0.79 12.49
CA MET A 40 -8.17 -1.26 12.48
C MET A 40 -8.02 -2.69 11.95
N LEU A 41 -8.99 -3.57 12.16
CA LEU A 41 -8.94 -4.99 11.78
C LEU A 41 -10.00 -5.38 10.75
N ALA A 42 -10.80 -4.44 10.25
CA ALA A 42 -11.89 -4.71 9.30
C ALA A 42 -12.82 -5.84 9.80
N GLY A 43 -13.16 -5.80 11.09
CA GLY A 43 -13.99 -6.81 11.75
C GLY A 43 -13.44 -8.23 11.65
N ARG A 44 -12.13 -8.39 11.40
CA ARG A 44 -11.44 -9.68 11.21
C ARG A 44 -12.06 -10.59 10.15
N SER A 45 -12.83 -10.02 9.23
CA SER A 45 -13.67 -10.70 8.23
C SER A 45 -13.18 -10.52 6.80
N ILE A 46 -12.00 -9.90 6.62
CA ILE A 46 -11.30 -9.88 5.33
C ILE A 46 -11.06 -11.32 4.85
N GLY A 47 -11.60 -11.64 3.67
CA GLY A 47 -11.38 -12.92 3.03
C GLY A 47 -9.91 -13.12 2.63
N ILE A 48 -9.43 -14.37 2.66
CA ILE A 48 -8.03 -14.74 2.38
C ILE A 48 -7.53 -14.14 1.05
N PHE A 49 -8.35 -14.14 0.01
CA PHE A 49 -7.98 -13.56 -1.29
C PHE A 49 -7.67 -12.06 -1.19
N VAL A 50 -8.59 -11.28 -0.61
CA VAL A 50 -8.40 -9.83 -0.43
C VAL A 50 -7.19 -9.57 0.47
N GLY A 51 -7.01 -10.38 1.53
CA GLY A 51 -5.84 -10.34 2.42
C GLY A 51 -4.51 -10.55 1.69
N ILE A 52 -4.42 -11.55 0.80
CA ILE A 52 -3.21 -11.79 0.00
C ILE A 52 -2.93 -10.62 -0.94
N PHE A 53 -3.96 -10.10 -1.60
CA PHE A 53 -3.80 -8.98 -2.53
C PHE A 53 -3.37 -7.69 -1.84
N THR A 54 -3.98 -7.32 -0.71
CA THR A 54 -3.59 -6.12 0.05
C THR A 54 -2.18 -6.25 0.64
N MET A 55 -1.83 -7.42 1.19
CA MET A 55 -0.46 -7.68 1.65
C MET A 55 0.53 -7.55 0.50
N THR A 56 0.21 -8.08 -0.67
CA THR A 56 1.10 -7.96 -1.85
C THR A 56 1.19 -6.49 -2.32
N ALA A 57 0.08 -5.78 -2.37
CA ALA A 57 0.02 -4.37 -2.80
C ALA A 57 0.82 -3.45 -1.86
N THR A 58 0.81 -3.72 -0.56
CA THR A 58 1.60 -2.95 0.43
C THR A 58 3.10 -3.02 0.12
N TRP A 59 3.60 -4.16 -0.36
CA TRP A 59 5.00 -4.33 -0.75
C TRP A 59 5.28 -3.87 -2.19
N VAL A 60 4.36 -4.13 -3.11
CA VAL A 60 4.46 -3.78 -4.53
C VAL A 60 3.95 -2.35 -4.75
N GLY A 61 4.63 -1.39 -4.14
CA GLY A 61 4.35 0.04 -4.27
C GLY A 61 5.11 0.73 -5.42
N GLY A 62 4.77 1.99 -5.71
CA GLY A 62 5.44 2.80 -6.74
C GLY A 62 6.94 2.96 -6.48
N GLY A 63 7.35 3.12 -5.21
CA GLY A 63 8.76 3.16 -4.83
C GLY A 63 9.49 1.84 -5.10
N TYR A 64 8.83 0.70 -4.85
CA TYR A 64 9.39 -0.62 -5.13
C TYR A 64 9.56 -0.86 -6.64
N ILE A 65 8.56 -0.50 -7.46
CA ILE A 65 8.60 -0.68 -8.91
C ILE A 65 9.68 0.21 -9.53
N ASN A 66 9.69 1.51 -9.21
CA ASN A 66 10.69 2.44 -9.74
C ASN A 66 12.09 2.08 -9.26
N GLY A 67 12.27 1.76 -7.98
CA GLY A 67 13.56 1.37 -7.42
C GLY A 67 14.09 0.05 -8.00
N THR A 68 13.22 -0.94 -8.18
CA THR A 68 13.62 -2.22 -8.82
C THR A 68 13.95 -2.01 -10.29
N ALA A 69 13.21 -1.17 -11.01
CA ALA A 69 13.51 -0.83 -12.40
C ALA A 69 14.89 -0.16 -12.54
N GLU A 70 15.21 0.79 -11.66
CA GLU A 70 16.51 1.46 -11.62
C GLU A 70 17.66 0.49 -11.23
N ALA A 71 17.41 -0.37 -10.23
CA ALA A 71 18.39 -1.37 -9.81
C ALA A 71 18.68 -2.40 -10.90
N VAL A 72 17.65 -2.89 -11.61
CA VAL A 72 17.83 -3.82 -12.73
C VAL A 72 18.56 -3.16 -13.90
N TYR A 73 18.28 -1.88 -14.17
CA TYR A 73 18.99 -1.13 -15.22
C TYR A 73 20.49 -0.96 -14.91
N SER A 74 20.83 -0.68 -13.64
CA SER A 74 22.22 -0.40 -13.22
C SER A 74 23.04 -1.65 -12.91
N THR A 75 22.44 -2.66 -12.27
CA THR A 75 23.15 -3.81 -11.69
C THR A 75 22.65 -5.17 -12.19
N GLY A 76 21.73 -5.17 -13.16
CA GLY A 76 21.26 -6.36 -13.87
C GLY A 76 20.20 -7.17 -13.15
N LEU A 77 19.88 -8.35 -13.70
CA LEU A 77 18.78 -9.23 -13.26
C LEU A 77 18.95 -9.83 -11.85
N VAL A 78 20.07 -9.58 -11.17
CA VAL A 78 20.35 -10.11 -9.83
C VAL A 78 19.30 -9.65 -8.81
N TRP A 79 18.72 -8.46 -8.98
CA TRP A 79 17.67 -7.94 -8.08
C TRP A 79 16.30 -8.61 -8.24
N CYS A 80 16.10 -9.45 -9.27
CA CYS A 80 14.86 -10.23 -9.43
C CYS A 80 14.67 -11.29 -8.33
N GLN A 81 15.65 -11.53 -7.47
CA GLN A 81 15.50 -12.42 -6.30
C GLN A 81 14.68 -11.80 -5.16
N ALA A 82 14.62 -10.46 -5.06
CA ALA A 82 13.99 -9.77 -3.95
C ALA A 82 12.48 -10.12 -3.79
N PRO A 83 11.65 -10.14 -4.86
CA PRO A 83 10.26 -10.57 -4.75
C PRO A 83 10.08 -11.97 -4.16
N PHE A 84 10.96 -12.92 -4.50
CA PHE A 84 10.89 -14.28 -3.98
C PHE A 84 11.17 -14.34 -2.48
N GLY A 85 12.14 -13.53 -2.01
CA GLY A 85 12.43 -13.38 -0.58
C GLY A 85 11.24 -12.81 0.20
N TYR A 86 10.59 -11.76 -0.33
CA TYR A 86 9.40 -11.17 0.29
C TYR A 86 8.20 -12.12 0.29
N ALA A 87 7.95 -12.82 -0.82
CA ALA A 87 6.86 -13.78 -0.89
C ALA A 87 7.05 -14.91 0.14
N LEU A 88 8.27 -15.43 0.26
CA LEU A 88 8.58 -16.48 1.22
C LEU A 88 8.45 -15.98 2.67
N SER A 89 8.92 -14.77 2.97
CA SER A 89 8.81 -14.21 4.32
C SER A 89 7.36 -13.96 4.73
N LEU A 90 6.50 -13.52 3.81
CA LEU A 90 5.06 -13.37 4.05
C LEU A 90 4.36 -14.71 4.30
N ILE A 91 4.70 -15.75 3.53
CA ILE A 91 4.12 -17.09 3.72
C ILE A 91 4.54 -17.66 5.08
N ILE A 92 5.84 -17.63 5.38
CA ILE A 92 6.37 -18.14 6.66
C ILE A 92 5.80 -17.33 7.83
N GLY A 93 5.77 -16.01 7.71
CA GLY A 93 5.20 -15.10 8.70
C GLY A 93 3.72 -15.38 8.95
N GLY A 94 2.94 -15.53 7.88
CA GLY A 94 1.52 -15.84 7.95
C GLY A 94 1.24 -17.19 8.62
N VAL A 95 1.95 -18.25 8.23
CA VAL A 95 1.72 -19.60 8.79
C VAL A 95 2.13 -19.68 10.26
N LEU A 96 3.26 -19.09 10.65
CA LEU A 96 3.79 -19.20 12.01
C LEU A 96 3.14 -18.22 13.00
N PHE A 97 2.91 -16.97 12.58
CA PHE A 97 2.51 -15.90 13.50
C PHE A 97 1.02 -15.54 13.40
N ALA A 98 0.38 -15.61 12.22
CA ALA A 98 -0.98 -15.09 12.07
C ALA A 98 -2.00 -15.83 12.96
N ASN A 99 -1.92 -17.16 13.04
CA ASN A 99 -2.80 -17.95 13.92
C ASN A 99 -2.60 -17.60 15.40
N LYS A 100 -1.34 -17.47 15.83
CA LYS A 100 -1.01 -17.14 17.22
C LYS A 100 -1.50 -15.74 17.58
N MET A 101 -1.25 -14.75 16.71
CA MET A 101 -1.71 -13.39 16.90
C MET A 101 -3.23 -13.29 16.97
N ARG A 102 -3.94 -13.97 16.04
CA ARG A 102 -5.41 -13.97 16.03
C ARG A 102 -6.01 -14.64 17.27
N SER A 103 -5.41 -15.73 17.76
CA SER A 103 -5.90 -16.45 18.95
C SER A 103 -5.78 -15.65 20.25
N GLN A 104 -4.78 -14.78 20.35
CA GLN A 104 -4.54 -13.92 21.52
C GLN A 104 -5.24 -12.57 21.41
N GLY A 105 -5.88 -12.30 20.27
CA GLY A 105 -6.59 -11.05 20.06
C GLY A 105 -5.70 -9.83 19.84
N TYR A 106 -4.41 -10.01 19.56
CA TYR A 106 -3.47 -8.90 19.31
C TYR A 106 -3.88 -8.08 18.08
N VAL A 107 -3.74 -6.77 18.21
CA VAL A 107 -4.01 -5.76 17.17
C VAL A 107 -2.70 -5.32 16.51
N THR A 108 -1.61 -5.23 17.27
CA THR A 108 -0.31 -4.81 16.75
C THR A 108 0.75 -5.91 16.85
N MET A 109 1.79 -5.81 16.03
CA MET A 109 2.96 -6.70 16.12
C MET A 109 3.77 -6.49 17.42
N LEU A 110 3.54 -5.37 18.13
CA LEU A 110 4.22 -5.04 19.38
C LEU A 110 3.49 -5.62 20.60
N ASP A 111 2.21 -5.96 20.51
CA ASP A 111 1.43 -6.48 21.64
C ASP A 111 2.06 -7.73 22.29
N PRO A 112 2.54 -8.75 21.54
CA PRO A 112 3.23 -9.89 22.16
C PRO A 112 4.51 -9.51 22.90
N LEU A 113 5.17 -8.42 22.47
CA LEU A 113 6.39 -7.91 23.12
C LEU A 113 6.02 -7.08 24.36
N GLN A 114 4.94 -6.32 24.29
CA GLN A 114 4.39 -5.59 25.43
C GLN A 114 3.94 -6.55 26.54
N ASP A 115 3.26 -7.64 26.22
CA ASP A 115 2.84 -8.65 27.20
C ASP A 115 4.03 -9.37 27.84
N LYS A 116 5.10 -9.60 27.07
CA LYS A 116 6.28 -10.32 27.56
C LYS A 116 7.25 -9.43 28.35
N PHE A 117 7.42 -8.17 27.94
CA PHE A 117 8.45 -7.27 28.49
C PHE A 117 7.88 -6.09 29.30
N GLY A 118 6.55 -5.98 29.38
CA GLY A 118 5.83 -4.93 30.09
C GLY A 118 5.61 -3.66 29.25
N GLU A 119 4.64 -2.85 29.69
CA GLU A 119 4.18 -1.63 29.00
C GLU A 119 5.31 -0.63 28.70
N ARG A 120 6.28 -0.50 29.61
CA ARG A 120 7.43 0.39 29.42
C ARG A 120 8.30 -0.01 28.23
N MET A 121 8.51 -1.31 28.04
CA MET A 121 9.29 -1.81 26.91
C MET A 121 8.47 -1.77 25.62
N GLY A 122 7.15 -2.05 25.69
CA GLY A 122 6.23 -1.87 24.56
C GLY A 122 6.27 -0.44 24.01
N GLY A 123 6.14 0.57 24.89
CA GLY A 123 6.24 1.98 24.50
C GLY A 123 7.61 2.37 23.93
N LEU A 124 8.70 1.78 24.44
CA LEU A 124 10.05 2.04 23.90
C LEU A 124 10.23 1.42 22.50
N LEU A 125 9.69 0.22 22.26
CA LEU A 125 9.74 -0.46 20.98
C LEU A 125 8.80 0.18 19.93
N PHE A 126 7.78 0.89 20.38
CA PHE A 126 6.89 1.66 19.50
C PHE A 126 7.61 2.82 18.79
N LEU A 127 8.53 3.52 19.46
CA LEU A 127 9.24 4.66 18.87
C LEU A 127 10.00 4.32 17.57
N PRO A 128 10.89 3.31 17.52
CA PRO A 128 11.58 2.96 16.28
C PRO A 128 10.62 2.42 15.22
N ALA A 129 9.57 1.70 15.60
CA ALA A 129 8.56 1.22 14.66
C ALA A 129 7.80 2.39 14.00
N LEU A 130 7.34 3.36 14.80
CA LEU A 130 6.67 4.57 14.33
C LEU A 130 7.58 5.37 13.39
N CYS A 131 8.83 5.60 13.78
CA CYS A 131 9.79 6.29 12.92
C CYS A 131 9.97 5.57 11.58
N GLY A 132 10.11 4.24 11.60
CA GLY A 132 10.22 3.42 10.38
C GLY A 132 9.02 3.60 9.46
N GLU A 133 7.81 3.51 9.99
CA GLU A 133 6.57 3.69 9.22
C GLU A 133 6.42 5.11 8.65
N VAL A 134 6.83 6.15 9.41
CA VAL A 134 6.82 7.54 8.95
C VAL A 134 7.79 7.74 7.79
N PHE A 135 9.02 7.24 7.91
CA PHE A 135 10.02 7.33 6.83
C PHE A 135 9.62 6.54 5.59
N TRP A 136 9.06 5.34 5.78
CA TRP A 136 8.56 4.50 4.70
C TRP A 136 7.40 5.17 3.95
N SER A 137 6.41 5.67 4.69
CA SER A 137 5.26 6.39 4.12
C SER A 137 5.70 7.65 3.36
N ALA A 138 6.63 8.42 3.93
CA ALA A 138 7.19 9.60 3.27
C ALA A 138 7.91 9.24 1.96
N ALA A 139 8.69 8.16 1.95
CA ALA A 139 9.38 7.70 0.74
C ALA A 139 8.40 7.27 -0.36
N ILE A 140 7.33 6.54 -0.01
CA ILE A 140 6.31 6.11 -0.97
C ILE A 140 5.51 7.31 -1.53
N LEU A 141 5.08 8.23 -0.66
CA LEU A 141 4.39 9.45 -1.08
C LEU A 141 5.27 10.34 -1.95
N GLY A 142 6.57 10.42 -1.63
CA GLY A 142 7.58 11.09 -2.45
C GLY A 142 7.72 10.45 -3.84
N ALA A 143 7.81 9.13 -3.91
CA ALA A 143 7.88 8.41 -5.19
C ALA A 143 6.61 8.56 -6.03
N LEU A 144 5.44 8.54 -5.39
CA LEU A 144 4.15 8.79 -6.04
C LEU A 144 4.07 10.22 -6.59
N GLY A 145 4.44 11.22 -5.78
CA GLY A 145 4.45 12.62 -6.19
C GLY A 145 5.47 12.93 -7.28
N ALA A 146 6.65 12.30 -7.25
CA ALA A 146 7.64 12.41 -8.32
C ALA A 146 7.11 11.86 -9.65
N THR A 147 6.44 10.69 -9.61
CA THR A 147 5.79 10.11 -10.79
C THR A 147 4.71 11.04 -11.33
N LEU A 148 3.90 11.63 -10.45
CA LEU A 148 2.84 12.55 -10.80
C LEU A 148 3.37 13.87 -11.39
N SER A 149 4.44 14.42 -10.83
CA SER A 149 5.13 15.61 -11.31
C SER A 149 5.60 15.45 -12.76
N VAL A 150 6.17 14.30 -13.11
CA VAL A 150 6.61 13.99 -14.47
C VAL A 150 5.42 13.95 -15.45
N ILE A 151 4.30 13.34 -15.06
CA ILE A 151 3.12 13.19 -15.94
C ILE A 151 2.36 14.52 -16.11
N LEU A 152 2.16 15.26 -15.02
CA LEU A 152 1.40 16.51 -15.01
C LEU A 152 2.24 17.73 -15.42
N ASN A 153 3.57 17.57 -15.51
CA ASN A 153 4.53 18.68 -15.68
C ASN A 153 4.34 19.77 -14.61
N MET A 154 4.03 19.34 -13.38
CA MET A 154 3.77 20.20 -12.22
C MET A 154 4.95 20.16 -11.25
N ASP A 155 5.08 21.19 -10.42
CA ASP A 155 6.06 21.23 -9.36
C ASP A 155 5.96 20.00 -8.44
N ASN A 156 7.11 19.46 -8.04
CA ASN A 156 7.19 18.21 -7.29
C ASN A 156 6.55 18.35 -5.91
N GLU A 157 6.76 19.47 -5.22
CA GLU A 157 6.20 19.70 -3.89
C GLU A 157 4.68 19.68 -3.93
N LEU A 158 4.08 20.37 -4.90
CA LEU A 158 2.63 20.38 -5.10
C LEU A 158 2.08 18.99 -5.45
N ALA A 159 2.81 18.22 -6.25
CA ALA A 159 2.38 16.88 -6.66
C ALA A 159 2.39 15.88 -5.49
N VAL A 160 3.40 15.97 -4.62
CA VAL A 160 3.48 15.17 -3.39
C VAL A 160 2.34 15.55 -2.44
N ILE A 161 2.13 16.85 -2.17
CA ILE A 161 1.08 17.32 -1.27
C ILE A 161 -0.31 16.86 -1.74
N LEU A 162 -0.61 17.04 -3.03
CA LEU A 162 -1.91 16.63 -3.59
C LEU A 162 -2.14 15.12 -3.43
N SER A 163 -1.13 14.31 -3.76
CA SER A 163 -1.22 12.85 -3.66
C SER A 163 -1.40 12.39 -2.21
N ALA A 164 -0.67 13.01 -1.28
CA ALA A 164 -0.79 12.75 0.15
C ALA A 164 -2.18 13.12 0.69
N CYS A 165 -2.73 14.28 0.31
CA CYS A 165 -4.07 14.69 0.73
C CYS A 165 -5.15 13.69 0.27
N ILE A 166 -5.08 13.21 -0.97
CA ILE A 166 -6.03 12.21 -1.49
C ILE A 166 -5.87 10.89 -0.73
N ALA A 167 -4.62 10.44 -0.53
CA ALA A 167 -4.31 9.21 0.20
C ALA A 167 -4.85 9.21 1.63
N VAL A 168 -4.60 10.30 2.35
CA VAL A 168 -5.09 10.51 3.71
C VAL A 168 -6.62 10.57 3.74
N ALA A 169 -7.25 11.28 2.80
CA ALA A 169 -8.71 11.41 2.78
C ALA A 169 -9.41 10.05 2.64
N TYR A 170 -9.08 9.23 1.64
CA TYR A 170 -9.78 7.94 1.48
C TYR A 170 -9.46 6.95 2.60
N THR A 171 -8.27 7.02 3.19
CA THR A 171 -7.86 6.13 4.29
C THR A 171 -8.60 6.49 5.58
N LEU A 172 -8.73 7.78 5.90
CA LEU A 172 -9.43 8.25 7.09
C LEU A 172 -10.93 7.91 7.05
N PHE A 173 -11.58 8.06 5.90
CA PHE A 173 -13.02 7.81 5.79
C PHE A 173 -13.39 6.34 5.67
N GLY A 174 -12.45 5.46 5.31
CA GLY A 174 -12.76 4.10 4.92
C GLY A 174 -12.12 2.98 5.72
N GLY A 175 -11.12 3.28 6.57
CA GLY A 175 -10.44 2.28 7.40
C GLY A 175 -9.78 1.16 6.61
N LEU A 176 -9.45 0.05 7.27
CA LEU A 176 -8.75 -1.08 6.64
C LEU A 176 -9.56 -1.69 5.46
N TYR A 177 -10.89 -1.64 5.52
CA TYR A 177 -11.75 -2.12 4.43
C TYR A 177 -11.55 -1.33 3.14
N ALA A 178 -11.58 0.00 3.19
CA ALA A 178 -11.35 0.80 1.99
C ALA A 178 -9.96 0.56 1.41
N VAL A 179 -8.92 0.53 2.27
CA VAL A 179 -7.54 0.28 1.85
C VAL A 179 -7.42 -1.07 1.15
N ALA A 180 -7.93 -2.15 1.75
CA ALA A 180 -7.81 -3.48 1.18
C ALA A 180 -8.50 -3.64 -0.19
N TYR A 181 -9.66 -3.01 -0.38
CA TYR A 181 -10.35 -3.04 -1.68
C TYR A 181 -9.68 -2.12 -2.71
N THR A 182 -9.18 -0.94 -2.31
CA THR A 182 -8.42 -0.07 -3.22
C THR A 182 -7.12 -0.72 -3.66
N ASP A 183 -6.45 -1.45 -2.78
CA ASP A 183 -5.21 -2.18 -3.06
C ASP A 183 -5.41 -3.25 -4.14
N VAL A 184 -6.49 -4.01 -4.08
CA VAL A 184 -6.82 -5.02 -5.11
C VAL A 184 -6.95 -4.35 -6.48
N VAL A 185 -7.67 -3.23 -6.56
CA VAL A 185 -7.86 -2.50 -7.82
C VAL A 185 -6.54 -1.90 -8.30
N GLN A 186 -5.76 -1.29 -7.41
CA GLN A 186 -4.45 -0.71 -7.74
C GLN A 186 -3.48 -1.75 -8.26
N LEU A 187 -3.41 -2.92 -7.62
CA LEU A 187 -2.53 -4.01 -8.04
C LEU A 187 -2.94 -4.59 -9.39
N LEU A 188 -4.25 -4.73 -9.66
CA LEU A 188 -4.75 -5.12 -10.99
C LEU A 188 -4.38 -4.08 -12.06
N CYS A 189 -4.54 -2.79 -11.77
CA CYS A 189 -4.13 -1.72 -12.67
C CYS A 189 -2.63 -1.75 -12.98
N ILE A 190 -1.79 -1.98 -11.96
CA ILE A 190 -0.33 -2.16 -12.14
C ILE A 190 -0.05 -3.35 -13.05
N PHE A 191 -0.71 -4.50 -12.81
CA PHE A 191 -0.51 -5.70 -13.62
C PHE A 191 -0.87 -5.48 -15.10
N VAL A 192 -2.04 -4.89 -15.36
CA VAL A 192 -2.48 -4.55 -16.72
C VAL A 192 -1.56 -3.52 -17.36
N GLY A 193 -1.11 -2.53 -16.60
CA GLY A 193 -0.15 -1.52 -17.06
C GLY A 193 1.17 -2.15 -17.51
N LEU A 194 1.77 -2.98 -16.67
CA LEU A 194 3.05 -3.63 -16.97
C LEU A 194 2.99 -4.59 -18.16
N VAL A 195 1.90 -5.35 -18.29
CA VAL A 195 1.72 -6.28 -19.43
C VAL A 195 1.57 -5.51 -20.75
N ASN A 196 0.83 -4.40 -20.75
CA ASN A 196 0.67 -3.59 -21.96
C ASN A 196 1.96 -2.83 -22.32
N THR A 197 2.76 -2.40 -21.34
CA THR A 197 4.09 -1.80 -21.59
C THR A 197 5.04 -2.79 -22.27
N LYS A 198 5.01 -4.09 -21.92
CA LYS A 198 5.79 -5.11 -22.63
C LYS A 198 5.40 -5.23 -24.11
N LYS A 199 4.11 -5.14 -24.44
CA LYS A 199 3.66 -5.18 -25.83
C LYS A 199 4.18 -4.00 -26.65
N LEU A 200 4.27 -2.79 -26.08
CA LEU A 200 4.80 -1.63 -26.82
C LEU A 200 6.26 -1.81 -27.27
N HIS A 201 7.08 -2.52 -26.48
CA HIS A 201 8.47 -2.80 -26.84
C HIS A 201 8.62 -3.95 -27.86
N GLU A 202 7.62 -4.82 -28.03
CA GLU A 202 7.61 -5.82 -29.11
C GLU A 202 7.20 -5.25 -30.48
N TYR A 203 6.70 -4.01 -30.52
CA TYR A 203 6.29 -3.31 -31.75
C TYR A 203 7.24 -2.18 -32.17
N THR A 204 8.40 -2.01 -31.51
CA THR A 204 9.48 -1.09 -31.92
C THR A 204 10.77 -1.86 -32.14
#